data_AF-A2EHF9-F1
#
_entry.id   AF-A2EHF9-F1
#
_cell.length_a   1.000
_cell.length_b   1.000
_cell.length_c   1.000
_cell.angle_alpha   90.00
_cell.angle_beta   90.00
_cell.angle_gamma   90.00
#
_symmetry.space_group_name_H-M   'P 1'
#
loop_
_entity.id
_entity.type
_entity.pdbx_description
1 polymer ?
#
loop_
_entity_poly.entity_id
_entity_poly.type
_entity_poly.pdbx_seq_one_letter_code
_entity_poly.pdbx_strand_id
1 'polypeptide(L)'
;MLFHFFVIQISSQCPETDVLDVSNDITTIDPNQYENCAEIKNINFPNSLQIIGESAFKNCIGLTKLDFPAKLEIINENAFSFCKNLQTITFANPNTVIGAYCFTNCNNLKTISLPAALKEIKTSTFENCINLNIIELPPSLSIIGDCAFKACSALNFSKFPDTLISIGNESFSNGVGISDLVFPEKLQKIGKSAFYNSQQIKSIEFLGENVQIGDNCFSQCFVLAQIKFPSKLKQISSYLFDNCFMITKIELPDTIETIGEFAFNKCKHLTEIQIPKLVKSLPEMVFLDCSNLVTLKLNENLIFIGLGCFENCKIDQLILPISLKIIGDYAFHNCKELRFVQMYNKVTEIGEGCFKDCASLEKISLSNSLKEISEFSDKNCFARKSDKSF
;
A
#
# COMPACT_ATOMS: atom_id res chain seq x y z
N MET A 1 -7.92 -67.36 1.43
CA MET A 1 -9.19 -67.28 0.68
C MET A 1 -10.09 -66.38 1.50
N LEU A 2 -10.38 -65.17 1.00
CA LEU A 2 -11.52 -64.33 1.39
C LEU A 2 -11.42 -63.70 2.81
N PHE A 3 -11.79 -62.45 3.09
CA PHE A 3 -12.53 -61.42 2.34
C PHE A 3 -12.34 -60.05 3.05
N HIS A 4 -12.63 -58.97 2.31
CA HIS A 4 -13.20 -57.69 2.76
C HIS A 4 -12.23 -56.62 3.30
N PHE A 5 -12.24 -55.36 2.85
CA PHE A 5 -13.11 -54.64 1.90
C PHE A 5 -12.28 -53.50 1.30
N PHE A 6 -12.28 -53.38 -0.03
CA PHE A 6 -12.06 -52.09 -0.70
C PHE A 6 -13.32 -51.27 -0.46
N VAL A 7 -13.22 -50.18 0.32
CA VAL A 7 -14.18 -49.08 0.27
C VAL A 7 -13.47 -47.89 -0.34
N ILE A 8 -13.70 -47.69 -1.63
CA ILE A 8 -13.59 -46.38 -2.27
C ILE A 8 -14.97 -45.77 -2.13
N GLN A 9 -15.15 -44.72 -1.31
CA GLN A 9 -16.08 -43.59 -1.54
C GLN A 9 -16.07 -42.55 -0.38
N ILE A 10 -15.65 -41.31 -0.73
CA ILE A 10 -16.29 -40.00 -0.46
C ILE A 10 -16.27 -39.41 0.99
N SER A 11 -15.79 -38.15 1.07
CA SER A 11 -15.94 -37.13 2.12
C SER A 11 -15.17 -37.30 3.44
N SER A 12 -14.58 -36.19 3.90
CA SER A 12 -14.03 -36.02 5.25
C SER A 12 -15.09 -36.39 6.30
N GLN A 13 -15.03 -37.61 6.84
CA GLN A 13 -15.81 -37.94 8.03
C GLN A 13 -15.13 -37.28 9.21
N CYS A 14 -15.63 -36.09 9.53
CA CYS A 14 -15.24 -35.41 10.74
C CYS A 14 -15.55 -36.28 11.95
N PRO A 15 -14.57 -36.53 12.83
CA PRO A 15 -14.81 -37.30 14.03
C PRO A 15 -15.77 -36.54 14.94
N GLU A 16 -16.70 -37.26 15.56
CA GLU A 16 -17.64 -36.72 16.56
C GLU A 16 -16.92 -36.54 17.91
N THR A 17 -15.92 -35.64 17.93
CA THR A 17 -15.08 -35.37 19.10
C THR A 17 -14.67 -33.90 19.15
N ASP A 18 -14.49 -33.36 20.35
CA ASP A 18 -13.90 -32.05 20.56
C ASP A 18 -12.37 -32.09 20.71
N VAL A 19 -11.79 -33.27 20.88
CA VAL A 19 -10.35 -33.53 20.91
C VAL A 19 -9.99 -34.58 19.86
N LEU A 20 -9.19 -34.19 18.87
CA LEU A 20 -8.66 -35.10 17.87
C LEU A 20 -7.30 -35.65 18.32
N ASP A 21 -7.25 -36.95 18.61
CA ASP A 21 -6.00 -37.69 18.81
C ASP A 21 -5.49 -38.24 17.47
N VAL A 22 -4.42 -37.64 16.95
CA VAL A 22 -3.79 -38.08 15.71
C VAL A 22 -2.81 -39.22 16.03
N SER A 23 -2.89 -40.34 15.29
CA SER A 23 -2.10 -41.55 15.56
C SER A 23 -0.60 -41.29 15.63
N ASN A 24 0.08 -41.88 16.62
CA ASN A 24 1.51 -41.70 16.88
C ASN A 24 2.44 -42.18 15.75
N ASP A 25 1.94 -43.00 14.83
CA ASP A 25 2.76 -43.60 13.77
C ASP A 25 2.72 -42.82 12.44
N ILE A 26 1.91 -41.75 12.35
CA ILE A 26 1.79 -40.99 11.10
C ILE A 26 2.82 -39.85 11.05
N THR A 27 3.44 -39.69 9.88
CA THR A 27 4.33 -38.56 9.59
C THR A 27 3.63 -37.47 8.78
N THR A 28 2.46 -37.76 8.20
CA THR A 28 1.71 -36.85 7.33
C THR A 28 0.22 -36.91 7.66
N ILE A 29 -0.41 -35.74 7.73
CA ILE A 29 -1.87 -35.59 7.68
C ILE A 29 -2.22 -35.29 6.23
N ASP A 30 -3.13 -36.06 5.66
CA ASP A 30 -3.44 -36.00 4.23
C ASP A 30 -4.20 -34.71 3.86
N PRO A 31 -4.11 -34.26 2.60
CA PRO A 31 -4.88 -33.12 2.13
C PRO A 31 -6.39 -33.28 2.38
N ASN A 32 -7.04 -32.21 2.83
CA ASN A 32 -8.48 -32.14 3.16
C ASN A 32 -8.98 -33.16 4.20
N GLN A 33 -8.10 -33.91 4.89
CA GLN A 33 -8.49 -35.04 5.74
C GLN A 33 -9.53 -34.67 6.81
N TYR A 34 -9.39 -33.48 7.39
CA TYR A 34 -10.29 -32.93 8.41
C TYR A 34 -10.92 -31.59 7.96
N GLU A 35 -11.07 -31.36 6.65
CA GLU A 35 -11.74 -30.15 6.17
C GLU A 35 -13.20 -30.10 6.68
N ASN A 36 -13.64 -28.93 7.13
CA ASN A 36 -14.97 -28.62 7.67
C ASN A 36 -15.32 -29.30 9.01
N CYS A 37 -14.33 -29.81 9.75
CA CYS A 37 -14.57 -30.44 11.05
C CYS A 37 -14.78 -29.40 12.17
N ALA A 38 -16.00 -28.86 12.21
CA ALA A 38 -16.39 -27.78 13.10
C ALA A 38 -16.38 -28.14 14.60
N GLU A 39 -16.55 -29.41 14.95
CA GLU A 39 -16.61 -29.87 16.35
C GLU A 39 -15.24 -29.96 17.02
N ILE A 40 -14.16 -30.12 16.24
CA ILE A 40 -12.80 -30.28 16.78
C ILE A 40 -12.34 -28.97 17.39
N LYS A 41 -12.05 -28.97 18.70
CA LYS A 41 -11.57 -27.79 19.45
C LYS A 41 -10.09 -27.85 19.74
N ASN A 42 -9.55 -29.06 19.92
CA ASN A 42 -8.14 -29.33 20.22
C ASN A 42 -7.62 -30.49 19.36
N ILE A 43 -6.33 -30.44 19.03
CA ILE A 43 -5.65 -31.51 18.29
C ILE A 43 -4.40 -31.91 19.08
N ASN A 44 -4.27 -33.20 19.35
CA ASN A 44 -3.05 -33.79 19.87
C ASN A 44 -2.22 -34.31 18.69
N PHE A 45 -1.27 -33.49 18.22
CA PHE A 45 -0.36 -33.88 17.15
C PHE A 45 0.72 -34.86 17.67
N PRO A 46 1.06 -35.92 16.91
CA PRO A 46 2.08 -36.85 17.31
C PRO A 46 3.47 -36.27 17.10
N ASN A 47 4.44 -36.67 17.93
CA ASN A 47 5.83 -36.22 17.83
C ASN A 47 6.55 -36.64 16.53
N SER A 48 5.97 -37.59 15.79
CA SER A 48 6.43 -38.08 14.49
C SER A 48 5.92 -37.25 13.31
N LEU A 49 4.96 -36.34 13.51
CA LEU A 49 4.37 -35.54 12.45
C LEU A 49 5.41 -34.61 11.80
N GLN A 50 5.50 -34.69 10.48
CA GLN A 50 6.40 -33.89 9.64
C GLN A 50 5.63 -32.97 8.69
N ILE A 51 4.48 -33.41 8.17
CA ILE A 51 3.74 -32.70 7.12
C ILE A 51 2.26 -32.59 7.46
N ILE A 52 1.70 -31.39 7.33
CA ILE A 52 0.25 -31.16 7.30
C ILE A 52 -0.14 -30.83 5.86
N GLY A 53 -1.03 -31.64 5.28
CA GLY A 53 -1.49 -31.55 3.90
C GLY A 53 -2.28 -30.28 3.60
N GLU A 54 -2.45 -30.01 2.30
CA GLU A 54 -3.21 -28.88 1.82
C GLU A 54 -4.65 -28.92 2.36
N SER A 55 -5.14 -27.79 2.87
CA SER A 55 -6.50 -27.66 3.42
C SER A 55 -6.87 -28.70 4.49
N ALA A 56 -5.90 -29.39 5.11
CA ALA A 56 -6.15 -30.52 6.01
C ALA A 56 -7.13 -30.21 7.15
N PHE A 57 -7.12 -28.98 7.68
CA PHE A 57 -8.02 -28.49 8.74
C PHE A 57 -8.74 -27.20 8.32
N LYS A 58 -8.93 -26.99 7.02
CA LYS A 58 -9.63 -25.80 6.53
C LYS A 58 -11.07 -25.79 7.07
N ASN A 59 -11.53 -24.62 7.48
CA ASN A 59 -12.85 -24.39 8.05
C ASN A 59 -13.18 -25.24 9.29
N CYS A 60 -12.15 -25.66 10.05
CA CYS A 60 -12.33 -26.22 11.39
C CYS A 60 -12.61 -25.11 12.40
N ILE A 61 -13.82 -24.56 12.35
CA ILE A 61 -14.21 -23.37 13.11
C ILE A 61 -14.18 -23.58 14.63
N GLY A 62 -14.17 -24.82 15.13
CA GLY A 62 -14.08 -25.13 16.56
C GLY A 62 -12.68 -24.95 17.15
N LEU A 63 -11.63 -25.00 16.33
CA LEU A 63 -10.24 -24.98 16.81
C LEU A 63 -9.94 -23.66 17.54
N THR A 64 -9.36 -23.78 18.74
CA THR A 64 -9.02 -22.62 19.58
C THR A 64 -7.52 -22.43 19.77
N LYS A 65 -6.74 -23.51 19.70
CA LYS A 65 -5.29 -23.51 19.91
C LYS A 65 -4.61 -24.54 19.02
N LEU A 66 -3.41 -24.22 18.54
CA LEU A 66 -2.53 -25.16 17.84
C LEU A 66 -1.14 -25.15 18.48
N ASP A 67 -0.67 -26.33 18.90
CA ASP A 67 0.68 -26.54 19.42
C ASP A 67 1.42 -27.52 18.50
N PHE A 68 2.23 -26.99 17.59
CA PHE A 68 2.90 -27.82 16.57
C PHE A 68 4.14 -28.54 17.12
N PRO A 69 4.32 -29.84 16.81
CA PRO A 69 5.38 -30.66 17.38
C PRO A 69 6.77 -30.35 16.78
N ALA A 70 7.84 -30.76 17.49
CA ALA A 70 9.22 -30.40 17.16
C ALA A 70 9.77 -30.99 15.85
N LYS A 71 9.11 -32.02 15.29
CA LYS A 71 9.48 -32.61 13.99
C LYS A 71 8.64 -32.08 12.83
N LEU A 72 7.68 -31.18 13.06
CA LEU A 72 6.87 -30.63 11.98
C LEU A 72 7.75 -29.78 11.06
N GLU A 73 7.82 -30.14 9.79
CA GLU A 73 8.64 -29.47 8.78
C GLU A 73 7.80 -28.56 7.89
N ILE A 74 6.62 -29.01 7.47
CA ILE A 74 5.82 -28.33 6.46
C ILE A 74 4.34 -28.28 6.87
N ILE A 75 3.76 -27.09 6.79
CA ILE A 75 2.32 -26.87 6.78
C ILE A 75 1.96 -26.36 5.39
N ASN A 76 1.18 -27.14 4.63
CA ASN A 76 0.85 -26.80 3.25
C ASN A 76 -0.20 -25.69 3.15
N GLU A 77 -0.46 -25.28 1.91
CA GLU A 77 -1.40 -24.24 1.56
C GLU A 77 -2.79 -24.47 2.17
N ASN A 78 -3.45 -23.39 2.61
CA ASN A 78 -4.81 -23.39 3.16
C ASN A 78 -5.05 -24.29 4.39
N ALA A 79 -4.03 -24.95 4.96
CA ALA A 79 -4.19 -26.01 5.95
C ALA A 79 -5.07 -25.65 7.15
N PHE A 80 -5.05 -24.40 7.61
CA PHE A 80 -5.88 -23.90 8.72
C PHE A 80 -6.67 -22.64 8.33
N SER A 81 -6.96 -22.46 7.04
CA SER A 81 -7.76 -21.33 6.57
C SER A 81 -9.18 -21.42 7.15
N PHE A 82 -9.78 -20.28 7.48
CA PHE A 82 -11.13 -20.17 8.07
C PHE A 82 -11.29 -20.86 9.44
N CYS A 83 -10.22 -21.15 10.18
CA CYS A 83 -10.29 -21.55 11.60
C CYS A 83 -10.62 -20.35 12.49
N LYS A 84 -11.87 -19.85 12.38
CA LYS A 84 -12.28 -18.54 12.90
C LYS A 84 -12.12 -18.37 14.42
N ASN A 85 -12.19 -19.45 15.20
CA ASN A 85 -12.02 -19.40 16.65
C ASN A 85 -10.57 -19.60 17.12
N LEU A 86 -9.61 -19.81 16.21
CA LEU A 86 -8.23 -20.04 16.56
C LEU A 86 -7.65 -18.78 17.22
N GLN A 87 -7.13 -18.90 18.45
CA GLN A 87 -6.66 -17.77 19.25
C GLN A 87 -5.15 -17.70 19.35
N THR A 88 -4.48 -18.85 19.43
CA THR A 88 -3.03 -18.95 19.65
C THR A 88 -2.44 -20.09 18.85
N ILE A 89 -1.20 -19.88 18.38
CA ILE A 89 -0.43 -20.86 17.62
C ILE A 89 1.00 -20.85 18.15
N THR A 90 1.55 -22.04 18.42
CA THR A 90 2.95 -22.22 18.84
C THR A 90 3.67 -23.21 17.92
N PHE A 91 4.96 -22.96 17.67
CA PHE A 91 5.83 -23.79 16.84
C PHE A 91 7.02 -24.28 17.66
N ALA A 92 7.15 -25.60 17.82
CA ALA A 92 8.34 -26.17 18.46
C ALA A 92 9.54 -26.28 17.49
N ASN A 93 9.30 -26.44 16.18
CA ASN A 93 10.36 -26.45 15.19
C ASN A 93 10.61 -25.03 14.62
N PRO A 94 11.78 -24.42 14.86
CA PRO A 94 12.09 -23.08 14.36
C PRO A 94 12.24 -23.01 12.83
N ASN A 95 12.31 -24.15 12.13
CA ASN A 95 12.45 -24.26 10.69
C ASN A 95 11.14 -24.60 9.96
N THR A 96 10.00 -24.61 10.67
CA THR A 96 8.71 -24.96 10.05
C THR A 96 8.39 -24.03 8.87
N VAL A 97 8.12 -24.62 7.72
CA VAL A 97 7.64 -23.90 6.53
C VAL A 97 6.13 -23.75 6.60
N ILE A 98 5.65 -22.52 6.38
CA ILE A 98 4.22 -22.19 6.38
C ILE A 98 3.77 -21.91 4.94
N GLY A 99 2.69 -22.57 4.51
CA GLY A 99 2.09 -22.43 3.19
C GLY A 99 1.37 -21.09 2.97
N ALA A 100 1.07 -20.80 1.71
CA ALA A 100 0.20 -19.69 1.36
C ALA A 100 -1.20 -19.91 1.97
N TYR A 101 -1.93 -18.83 2.25
CA TYR A 101 -3.29 -18.86 2.80
C TYR A 101 -3.48 -19.64 4.12
N CYS A 102 -2.40 -20.08 4.77
CA CYS A 102 -2.45 -21.10 5.81
C CYS A 102 -3.37 -20.73 6.99
N PHE A 103 -3.41 -19.45 7.37
CA PHE A 103 -4.23 -18.93 8.47
C PHE A 103 -5.15 -17.79 8.02
N THR A 104 -5.51 -17.75 6.72
CA THR A 104 -6.46 -16.75 6.20
C THR A 104 -7.80 -16.87 6.93
N ASN A 105 -8.41 -15.75 7.29
CA ASN A 105 -9.68 -15.67 8.03
C ASN A 105 -9.67 -16.35 9.42
N CYS A 106 -8.51 -16.51 10.05
CA CYS A 106 -8.43 -16.84 11.48
C CYS A 106 -8.72 -15.59 12.33
N ASN A 107 -9.96 -15.11 12.28
CA ASN A 107 -10.34 -13.78 12.77
C ASN A 107 -10.06 -13.56 14.27
N ASN A 108 -10.10 -14.62 15.10
CA ASN A 108 -9.82 -14.55 16.54
C ASN A 108 -8.35 -14.79 16.92
N LEU A 109 -7.45 -14.96 15.95
CA LEU A 109 -6.03 -15.18 16.22
C LEU A 109 -5.46 -13.90 16.83
N LYS A 110 -5.00 -13.98 18.09
CA LYS A 110 -4.51 -12.80 18.83
C LYS A 110 -3.00 -12.68 18.80
N THR A 111 -2.32 -13.81 18.97
CA THR A 111 -0.86 -13.90 19.06
C THR A 111 -0.34 -15.12 18.31
N ILE A 112 0.87 -14.98 17.78
CA ILE A 112 1.61 -16.06 17.12
C ILE A 112 3.11 -15.81 17.30
N SER A 113 3.85 -16.85 17.70
CA SER A 113 5.31 -16.85 17.64
C SER A 113 5.76 -17.57 16.38
N LEU A 114 6.12 -16.80 15.34
CA LEU A 114 6.55 -17.37 14.07
C LEU A 114 7.86 -18.18 14.22
N PRO A 115 8.08 -19.22 13.39
CA PRO A 115 9.34 -19.96 13.36
C PRO A 115 10.53 -19.02 13.13
N ALA A 116 11.56 -19.07 13.98
CA ALA A 116 12.65 -18.11 13.97
C ALA A 116 13.48 -18.11 12.66
N ALA A 117 13.53 -19.24 11.95
CA ALA A 117 14.21 -19.40 10.66
C ALA A 117 13.30 -19.15 9.44
N LEU A 118 12.06 -18.68 9.65
CA LEU A 118 11.10 -18.41 8.57
C LEU A 118 11.61 -17.24 7.70
N LYS A 119 11.97 -17.57 6.45
CA LYS A 119 12.50 -16.62 5.47
C LYS A 119 11.44 -15.84 4.71
N GLU A 120 10.22 -16.38 4.62
CA GLU A 120 9.13 -15.84 3.84
C GLU A 120 7.80 -16.06 4.56
N ILE A 121 6.99 -15.01 4.63
CA ILE A 121 5.56 -15.12 4.93
C ILE A 121 4.86 -15.09 3.58
N LYS A 122 4.24 -16.20 3.19
CA LYS A 122 3.69 -16.38 1.85
C LYS A 122 2.40 -15.58 1.64
N THR A 123 1.91 -15.63 0.40
CA THR A 123 0.68 -14.97 -0.03
C THR A 123 -0.47 -15.26 0.92
N SER A 124 -1.14 -14.19 1.38
CA SER A 124 -2.35 -14.22 2.22
C SER A 124 -2.25 -15.05 3.51
N THR A 125 -1.06 -15.44 3.98
CA THR A 125 -0.91 -16.37 5.12
C THR A 125 -1.73 -15.95 6.35
N PHE A 126 -1.85 -14.65 6.63
CA PHE A 126 -2.65 -14.10 7.75
C PHE A 126 -3.75 -13.13 7.29
N GLU A 127 -4.17 -13.16 6.03
CA GLU A 127 -5.23 -12.28 5.53
C GLU A 127 -6.50 -12.37 6.40
N ASN A 128 -7.11 -11.23 6.74
CA ASN A 128 -8.28 -11.10 7.60
C ASN A 128 -8.10 -11.64 9.03
N CYS A 129 -6.88 -11.74 9.56
CA CYS A 129 -6.63 -11.97 10.99
C CYS A 129 -6.84 -10.67 11.79
N ILE A 130 -8.08 -10.18 11.84
CA ILE A 130 -8.44 -8.84 12.33
C ILE A 130 -8.00 -8.54 13.78
N ASN A 131 -7.90 -9.57 14.62
CA ASN A 131 -7.50 -9.47 16.03
C ASN A 131 -6.01 -9.78 16.28
N LEU A 132 -5.23 -10.09 15.24
CA LEU A 132 -3.81 -10.39 15.37
C LEU A 132 -3.09 -9.11 15.75
N ASN A 133 -2.68 -8.99 17.01
CA ASN A 133 -2.13 -7.74 17.54
C ASN A 133 -0.63 -7.79 17.74
N ILE A 134 -0.10 -8.90 18.24
CA ILE A 134 1.31 -9.01 18.59
C ILE A 134 1.94 -10.04 17.66
N ILE A 135 2.82 -9.54 16.78
CA ILE A 135 3.71 -10.38 16.01
C ILE A 135 5.15 -9.90 16.19
N GLU A 136 6.02 -10.81 16.61
CA GLU A 136 7.46 -10.64 16.42
C GLU A 136 7.79 -11.17 15.03
N LEU A 137 8.23 -10.29 14.13
CA LEU A 137 8.68 -10.70 12.81
C LEU A 137 10.03 -11.44 12.96
N PRO A 138 10.19 -12.63 12.35
CA PRO A 138 11.41 -13.42 12.45
C PRO A 138 12.65 -12.64 11.97
N PRO A 139 13.80 -12.77 12.65
CA PRO A 139 15.03 -12.06 12.24
C PRO A 139 15.57 -12.50 10.88
N SER A 140 15.17 -13.68 10.40
CA SER A 140 15.55 -14.25 9.10
C SER A 140 14.57 -13.90 7.97
N LEU A 141 13.47 -13.19 8.27
CA LEU A 141 12.42 -12.87 7.31
C LEU A 141 12.93 -11.89 6.24
N SER A 142 12.91 -12.37 4.99
CA SER A 142 13.40 -11.62 3.82
C SER A 142 12.29 -11.21 2.86
N ILE A 143 11.14 -11.90 2.88
CA ILE A 143 10.03 -11.68 1.96
C ILE A 143 8.70 -11.69 2.72
N ILE A 144 7.89 -10.67 2.50
CA ILE A 144 6.47 -10.66 2.88
C ILE A 144 5.67 -10.71 1.58
N GLY A 145 4.91 -11.78 1.39
CA GLY A 145 4.15 -12.04 0.17
C GLY A 145 2.92 -11.15 0.00
N ASP A 146 2.29 -11.27 -1.15
CA ASP A 146 1.09 -10.52 -1.50
C ASP A 146 -0.04 -10.81 -0.50
N CYS A 147 -0.77 -9.78 -0.08
CA CYS A 147 -1.87 -9.88 0.88
C CYS A 147 -1.54 -10.54 2.23
N ALA A 148 -0.26 -10.80 2.57
CA ALA A 148 0.15 -11.61 3.72
C ALA A 148 -0.53 -11.23 5.05
N PHE A 149 -0.77 -9.94 5.27
CA PHE A 149 -1.45 -9.36 6.42
C PHE A 149 -2.59 -8.39 6.03
N LYS A 150 -3.18 -8.58 4.84
CA LYS A 150 -4.30 -7.76 4.39
C LYS A 150 -5.43 -7.84 5.41
N ALA A 151 -5.99 -6.68 5.76
CA ALA A 151 -7.06 -6.52 6.74
C ALA A 151 -6.73 -7.00 8.17
N CYS A 152 -5.46 -7.10 8.55
CA CYS A 152 -5.05 -7.29 9.94
C CYS A 152 -5.11 -5.98 10.72
N SER A 153 -6.32 -5.50 11.04
CA SER A 153 -6.55 -4.17 11.63
C SER A 153 -5.91 -3.94 13.00
N ALA A 154 -5.71 -5.01 13.79
CA ALA A 154 -5.06 -4.91 15.10
C ALA A 154 -3.52 -5.04 15.04
N LEU A 155 -2.94 -5.35 13.87
CA LEU A 155 -1.54 -5.77 13.73
C LEU A 155 -0.57 -4.69 14.19
N ASN A 156 0.26 -5.01 15.17
CA ASN A 156 1.33 -4.17 15.63
C ASN A 156 2.62 -5.00 15.71
N PHE A 157 3.71 -4.44 15.20
CA PHE A 157 5.05 -4.99 15.35
C PHE A 157 6.03 -3.85 15.62
N SER A 158 7.12 -4.16 16.32
CA SER A 158 8.08 -3.15 16.77
C SER A 158 8.96 -2.60 15.64
N LYS A 159 9.39 -3.46 14.72
CA LYS A 159 10.18 -3.09 13.54
C LYS A 159 10.15 -4.18 12.49
N PHE A 160 10.44 -3.82 11.25
CA PHE A 160 10.85 -4.79 10.23
C PHE A 160 12.25 -5.34 10.55
N PRO A 161 12.55 -6.60 10.20
CA PRO A 161 13.88 -7.16 10.36
C PRO A 161 14.85 -6.59 9.31
N ASP A 162 16.13 -6.43 9.68
CA ASP A 162 17.17 -5.86 8.80
C ASP A 162 17.46 -6.72 7.56
N THR A 163 16.95 -7.94 7.53
CA THR A 163 17.04 -8.91 6.43
C THR A 163 15.94 -8.75 5.39
N LEU A 164 14.93 -7.91 5.61
CA LEU A 164 13.79 -7.74 4.72
C LEU A 164 14.22 -7.13 3.37
N ILE A 165 13.89 -7.83 2.28
CA ILE A 165 14.22 -7.47 0.90
C ILE A 165 12.99 -6.97 0.16
N SER A 166 11.83 -7.60 0.37
CA SER A 166 10.62 -7.25 -0.38
C SER A 166 9.33 -7.39 0.43
N ILE A 167 8.40 -6.49 0.11
CA ILE A 167 7.02 -6.47 0.60
C ILE A 167 6.10 -6.57 -0.61
N GLY A 168 5.18 -7.53 -0.59
CA GLY A 168 4.26 -7.85 -1.67
C GLY A 168 3.13 -6.84 -1.86
N ASN A 169 2.32 -7.06 -2.89
CA ASN A 169 1.14 -6.24 -3.17
C ASN A 169 0.10 -6.42 -2.07
N GLU A 170 -0.54 -5.32 -1.66
CA GLU A 170 -1.62 -5.32 -0.66
C GLU A 170 -1.27 -5.99 0.69
N SER A 171 0.02 -6.24 0.98
CA SER A 171 0.45 -7.08 2.11
C SER A 171 -0.01 -6.57 3.47
N PHE A 172 -0.17 -5.26 3.64
CA PHE A 172 -0.67 -4.58 4.84
C PHE A 172 -1.88 -3.67 4.52
N SER A 173 -2.57 -3.95 3.41
CA SER A 173 -3.72 -3.14 2.98
C SER A 173 -4.89 -3.30 3.95
N ASN A 174 -5.59 -2.21 4.27
CA ASN A 174 -6.72 -2.16 5.20
C ASN A 174 -6.39 -2.70 6.61
N GLY A 175 -5.11 -2.83 6.97
CA GLY A 175 -4.74 -3.43 8.23
C GLY A 175 -3.29 -3.16 8.57
N VAL A 176 -3.07 -2.26 9.53
CA VAL A 176 -1.84 -2.12 10.32
C VAL A 176 -2.13 -1.08 11.40
N GLY A 177 -1.85 -1.43 12.65
CA GLY A 177 -1.94 -0.58 13.84
C GLY A 177 -0.61 0.09 14.21
N ILE A 178 0.24 0.37 13.22
CA ILE A 178 1.58 0.94 13.41
C ILE A 178 1.54 2.43 13.10
N SER A 179 2.06 3.23 14.02
CA SER A 179 2.14 4.68 13.88
C SER A 179 3.34 5.13 13.06
N ASP A 180 4.52 4.54 13.31
CA ASP A 180 5.78 4.99 12.76
C ASP A 180 6.46 3.84 12.02
N LEU A 181 6.61 4.00 10.71
CA LEU A 181 7.06 2.93 9.84
C LEU A 181 8.48 3.18 9.38
N VAL A 182 9.41 2.37 9.89
CA VAL A 182 10.83 2.42 9.51
C VAL A 182 11.17 1.22 8.63
N PHE A 183 11.50 1.50 7.37
CA PHE A 183 11.91 0.50 6.40
C PHE A 183 13.43 0.25 6.44
N PRO A 184 13.88 -1.02 6.50
CA PRO A 184 15.29 -1.35 6.73
C PRO A 184 16.16 -1.10 5.50
N GLU A 185 17.48 -1.00 5.71
CA GLU A 185 18.46 -0.64 4.68
C GLU A 185 18.46 -1.55 3.44
N LYS A 186 18.19 -2.86 3.65
CA LYS A 186 18.22 -3.87 2.57
C LYS A 186 16.93 -3.95 1.77
N LEU A 187 15.90 -3.20 2.14
CA LEU A 187 14.63 -3.23 1.42
C LEU A 187 14.84 -2.73 -0.01
N GLN A 188 14.37 -3.52 -0.98
CA GLN A 188 14.51 -3.20 -2.41
C GLN A 188 13.17 -2.86 -3.05
N LYS A 189 12.07 -3.45 -2.57
CA LYS A 189 10.76 -3.34 -3.22
C LYS A 189 9.60 -3.36 -2.23
N ILE A 190 8.63 -2.47 -2.47
CA ILE A 190 7.31 -2.47 -1.86
C ILE A 190 6.27 -2.55 -2.99
N GLY A 191 5.36 -3.52 -2.89
CA GLY A 191 4.33 -3.79 -3.88
C GLY A 191 3.25 -2.71 -3.98
N LYS A 192 2.39 -2.85 -4.99
CA LYS A 192 1.22 -1.99 -5.21
C LYS A 192 0.28 -2.09 -4.02
N SER A 193 -0.25 -0.95 -3.57
CA SER A 193 -1.24 -0.88 -2.47
C SER A 193 -0.79 -1.55 -1.17
N ALA A 194 0.51 -1.76 -0.94
CA ALA A 194 1.00 -2.53 0.20
C ALA A 194 0.51 -2.00 1.55
N PHE A 195 0.37 -0.68 1.70
CA PHE A 195 -0.17 -0.01 2.89
C PHE A 195 -1.41 0.83 2.55
N TYR A 196 -2.18 0.43 1.53
CA TYR A 196 -3.42 1.12 1.16
C TYR A 196 -4.39 1.11 2.34
N ASN A 197 -4.97 2.27 2.65
CA ASN A 197 -5.92 2.47 3.75
C ASN A 197 -5.37 2.01 5.12
N SER A 198 -4.06 2.19 5.34
CA SER A 198 -3.41 1.97 6.65
C SER A 198 -3.53 3.25 7.51
N GLN A 199 -4.69 3.40 8.16
CA GLN A 199 -5.14 4.65 8.78
C GLN A 199 -4.38 5.09 10.05
N GLN A 200 -3.43 4.30 10.55
CA GLN A 200 -2.66 4.64 11.76
C GLN A 200 -1.27 5.19 11.47
N ILE A 201 -0.76 5.05 10.23
CA ILE A 201 0.59 5.47 9.86
C ILE A 201 0.67 7.00 9.86
N LYS A 202 1.49 7.55 10.75
CA LYS A 202 1.77 8.98 10.92
C LYS A 202 3.10 9.40 10.30
N SER A 203 4.09 8.51 10.34
CA SER A 203 5.42 8.79 9.79
C SER A 203 5.99 7.60 9.03
N ILE A 204 6.80 7.90 8.00
CA ILE A 204 7.52 6.92 7.20
C ILE A 204 8.99 7.34 7.11
N GLU A 205 9.89 6.40 7.38
CA GLU A 205 11.34 6.56 7.18
C GLU A 205 11.90 5.39 6.37
N PHE A 206 12.67 5.69 5.33
CA PHE A 206 13.45 4.71 4.59
C PHE A 206 14.93 4.82 4.99
N LEU A 207 15.50 3.73 5.50
CA LEU A 207 16.94 3.64 5.77
C LEU A 207 17.74 3.28 4.51
N GLY A 208 17.11 2.56 3.57
CA GLY A 208 17.69 2.21 2.27
C GLY A 208 17.63 3.35 1.26
N GLU A 209 18.57 3.38 0.32
CA GLU A 209 18.67 4.47 -0.66
C GLU A 209 17.85 4.23 -1.94
N ASN A 210 17.68 2.97 -2.37
CA ASN A 210 17.11 2.60 -3.66
C ASN A 210 15.95 1.60 -3.50
N VAL A 211 14.78 2.11 -3.14
CA VAL A 211 13.57 1.31 -2.94
C VAL A 211 12.58 1.57 -4.07
N GLN A 212 12.12 0.51 -4.72
CA GLN A 212 11.00 0.57 -5.66
C GLN A 212 9.68 0.58 -4.86
N ILE A 213 8.84 1.59 -5.09
CA ILE A 213 7.57 1.77 -4.38
C ILE A 213 6.44 1.68 -5.40
N GLY A 214 5.55 0.70 -5.23
CA GLY A 214 4.42 0.47 -6.13
C GLY A 214 3.36 1.57 -6.08
N ASP A 215 2.46 1.57 -7.06
CA ASP A 215 1.33 2.50 -7.10
C ASP A 215 0.43 2.34 -5.87
N ASN A 216 -0.25 3.42 -5.48
CA ASN A 216 -1.21 3.44 -4.37
C ASN A 216 -0.66 2.97 -3.01
N CYS A 217 0.67 2.82 -2.87
CA CYS A 217 1.28 2.13 -1.74
C CYS A 217 0.86 2.72 -0.39
N PHE A 218 0.73 4.03 -0.28
CA PHE A 218 0.27 4.73 0.92
C PHE A 218 -1.01 5.54 0.68
N SER A 219 -1.79 5.20 -0.36
CA SER A 219 -3.09 5.85 -0.59
C SER A 219 -4.02 5.60 0.60
N GLN A 220 -4.78 6.62 0.99
CA GLN A 220 -5.70 6.63 2.13
C GLN A 220 -5.02 6.41 3.49
N CYS A 221 -3.72 6.68 3.61
CA CYS A 221 -3.06 6.89 4.90
C CYS A 221 -3.42 8.28 5.44
N PHE A 222 -4.67 8.45 5.88
CA PHE A 222 -5.28 9.77 6.16
C PHE A 222 -4.51 10.63 7.17
N VAL A 223 -3.78 9.99 8.10
CA VAL A 223 -3.05 10.66 9.19
C VAL A 223 -1.54 10.76 8.95
N LEU A 224 -1.05 10.30 7.79
CA LEU A 224 0.36 10.41 7.42
C LEU A 224 0.74 11.88 7.31
N ALA A 225 1.76 12.28 8.08
CA ALA A 225 2.20 13.67 8.18
C ALA A 225 3.67 13.88 7.80
N GLN A 226 4.53 12.85 7.98
CA GLN A 226 5.97 12.97 7.78
C GLN A 226 6.52 11.81 6.95
N ILE A 227 7.38 12.13 5.98
CA ILE A 227 7.99 11.16 5.08
C ILE A 227 9.46 11.51 4.88
N LYS A 228 10.35 10.55 5.11
CA LYS A 228 11.77 10.61 4.73
C LYS A 228 12.03 9.61 3.63
N PHE A 229 12.10 10.09 2.39
CA PHE A 229 12.28 9.26 1.20
C PHE A 229 13.66 8.60 1.10
N PRO A 230 13.78 7.48 0.35
CA PRO A 230 15.07 6.97 -0.12
C PRO A 230 15.81 8.03 -0.95
N SER A 231 17.09 8.25 -0.65
CA SER A 231 17.90 9.33 -1.26
C SER A 231 18.12 9.20 -2.78
N LYS A 232 17.99 7.98 -3.33
CA LYS A 232 18.14 7.68 -4.77
C LYS A 232 16.80 7.36 -5.45
N LEU A 233 15.67 7.67 -4.83
CA LEU A 233 14.35 7.42 -5.41
C LEU A 233 14.21 8.15 -6.75
N LYS A 234 13.79 7.43 -7.78
CA LYS A 234 13.67 7.94 -9.17
C LYS A 234 12.27 8.34 -9.57
N GLN A 235 11.26 7.80 -8.91
CA GLN A 235 9.87 7.96 -9.28
C GLN A 235 8.98 8.08 -8.05
N ILE A 236 8.02 8.99 -8.12
CA ILE A 236 6.81 8.96 -7.30
C ILE A 236 5.74 8.23 -8.13
N SER A 237 5.25 7.08 -7.64
CA SER A 237 4.28 6.24 -8.34
C SER A 237 2.88 6.86 -8.36
N SER A 238 1.98 6.36 -9.22
CA SER A 238 0.62 6.90 -9.31
C SER A 238 -0.14 6.63 -8.00
N TYR A 239 -0.93 7.61 -7.57
CA TYR A 239 -1.71 7.57 -6.33
C TYR A 239 -0.89 7.33 -5.04
N LEU A 240 0.43 7.52 -5.06
CA LEU A 240 1.30 7.10 -3.94
C LEU A 240 0.81 7.62 -2.56
N PHE A 241 0.42 8.89 -2.50
CA PHE A 241 -0.12 9.56 -1.32
C PHE A 241 -1.53 10.13 -1.57
N ASP A 242 -2.29 9.52 -2.47
CA ASP A 242 -3.68 9.90 -2.71
C ASP A 242 -4.49 9.83 -1.40
N ASN A 243 -5.26 10.86 -1.10
CA ASN A 243 -6.00 11.03 0.16
C ASN A 243 -5.13 11.02 1.45
N CYS A 244 -3.85 11.36 1.39
CA CYS A 244 -3.04 11.59 2.60
C CYS A 244 -3.28 13.00 3.14
N PHE A 245 -4.36 13.18 3.91
CA PHE A 245 -4.86 14.50 4.29
C PHE A 245 -3.90 15.32 5.17
N MET A 246 -3.08 14.69 6.00
CA MET A 246 -2.30 15.34 7.06
C MET A 246 -0.87 15.73 6.66
N ILE A 247 -0.43 15.44 5.44
CA ILE A 247 0.90 15.83 4.99
C ILE A 247 0.97 17.35 4.89
N THR A 248 1.87 17.98 5.63
CA THR A 248 2.03 19.45 5.65
C THR A 248 3.15 19.95 4.75
N LYS A 249 4.24 19.18 4.64
CA LYS A 249 5.42 19.46 3.83
C LYS A 249 6.00 18.16 3.30
N ILE A 250 6.51 18.21 2.07
CA ILE A 250 7.17 17.08 1.41
C ILE A 250 8.49 17.55 0.81
N GLU A 251 9.59 16.91 1.22
CA GLU A 251 10.91 17.13 0.63
C GLU A 251 11.19 16.01 -0.37
N LEU A 252 10.95 16.30 -1.65
CA LEU A 252 11.21 15.36 -2.74
C LEU A 252 12.71 15.31 -3.04
N PRO A 253 13.34 14.12 -3.16
CA PRO A 253 14.73 14.00 -3.59
C PRO A 253 14.97 14.62 -4.97
N ASP A 254 16.12 15.26 -5.17
CA ASP A 254 16.53 15.83 -6.47
C ASP A 254 16.70 14.75 -7.57
N THR A 255 16.76 13.48 -7.18
CA THR A 255 16.88 12.32 -8.07
C THR A 255 15.58 11.91 -8.76
N ILE A 256 14.43 12.47 -8.35
CA ILE A 256 13.12 12.14 -8.91
C ILE A 256 13.02 12.66 -10.35
N GLU A 257 12.76 11.74 -11.28
CA GLU A 257 12.63 11.98 -12.71
C GLU A 257 11.16 12.03 -13.16
N THR A 258 10.28 11.28 -12.47
CA THR A 258 8.85 11.17 -12.81
C THR A 258 7.96 11.22 -11.57
N ILE A 259 6.77 11.80 -11.74
CA ILE A 259 5.69 11.81 -10.76
C ILE A 259 4.45 11.26 -11.46
N GLY A 260 3.78 10.29 -10.85
CA GLY A 260 2.58 9.65 -11.39
C GLY A 260 1.31 10.47 -11.18
N GLU A 261 0.23 10.04 -11.84
CA GLU A 261 -1.09 10.64 -11.74
C GLU A 261 -1.63 10.52 -10.31
N PHE A 262 -2.36 11.54 -9.84
CA PHE A 262 -2.97 11.58 -8.50
C PHE A 262 -2.00 11.39 -7.32
N ALA A 263 -0.68 11.51 -7.53
CA ALA A 263 0.31 11.11 -6.53
C ALA A 263 0.17 11.82 -5.16
N PHE A 264 -0.31 13.06 -5.13
CA PHE A 264 -0.56 13.85 -3.93
C PHE A 264 -2.01 14.39 -3.90
N ASN A 265 -2.92 13.73 -4.63
CA ASN A 265 -4.32 14.13 -4.67
C ASN A 265 -4.91 14.17 -3.25
N LYS A 266 -5.63 15.25 -2.95
CA LYS A 266 -6.23 15.52 -1.64
C LYS A 266 -5.21 15.55 -0.50
N CYS A 267 -3.95 15.90 -0.72
CA CYS A 267 -3.04 16.28 0.37
C CYS A 267 -3.43 17.66 0.93
N LYS A 268 -4.56 17.72 1.66
CA LYS A 268 -5.28 18.96 2.03
C LYS A 268 -4.50 19.90 2.95
N HIS A 269 -3.52 19.39 3.70
CA HIS A 269 -2.68 20.21 4.58
C HIS A 269 -1.34 20.61 3.97
N LEU A 270 -1.03 20.15 2.74
CA LEU A 270 0.23 20.49 2.08
C LEU A 270 0.26 21.99 1.81
N THR A 271 1.23 22.71 2.35
CA THR A 271 1.31 24.19 2.21
C THR A 271 2.32 24.65 1.18
N GLU A 272 3.36 23.85 0.96
CA GLU A 272 4.43 24.14 0.01
C GLU A 272 4.89 22.89 -0.73
N ILE A 273 5.27 23.07 -2.00
CA ILE A 273 5.92 22.03 -2.78
C ILE A 273 6.96 22.63 -3.72
N GLN A 274 8.10 21.96 -3.82
CA GLN A 274 9.12 22.22 -4.83
C GLN A 274 9.23 21.03 -5.76
N ILE A 275 9.03 21.27 -7.05
CA ILE A 275 9.17 20.23 -8.06
C ILE A 275 10.68 19.97 -8.31
N PRO A 276 11.15 18.71 -8.27
CA PRO A 276 12.56 18.38 -8.52
C PRO A 276 13.03 18.74 -9.94
N LYS A 277 14.32 19.03 -10.08
CA LYS A 277 14.93 19.57 -11.32
C LYS A 277 14.84 18.64 -12.53
N LEU A 278 14.73 17.33 -12.32
CA LEU A 278 14.69 16.34 -13.40
C LEU A 278 13.26 16.07 -13.91
N VAL A 279 12.23 16.52 -13.18
CA VAL A 279 10.82 16.30 -13.55
C VAL A 279 10.45 17.20 -14.72
N LYS A 280 10.12 16.57 -15.85
CA LYS A 280 9.73 17.26 -17.10
C LYS A 280 8.22 17.41 -17.27
N SER A 281 7.43 16.63 -16.55
CA SER A 281 5.99 16.54 -16.73
C SER A 281 5.32 16.30 -15.38
N LEU A 282 4.25 17.05 -15.12
CA LEU A 282 3.28 16.74 -14.07
C LEU A 282 2.02 16.19 -14.76
N PRO A 283 1.67 14.91 -14.60
CA PRO A 283 0.51 14.31 -15.25
C PRO A 283 -0.81 14.72 -14.56
N GLU A 284 -1.89 14.00 -14.84
CA GLU A 284 -3.23 14.30 -14.36
C GLU A 284 -3.34 14.35 -12.83
N MET A 285 -3.98 15.41 -12.32
CA MET A 285 -4.49 15.56 -10.96
C MET A 285 -3.47 15.31 -9.85
N VAL A 286 -2.17 15.55 -10.10
CA VAL A 286 -1.09 15.28 -9.12
C VAL A 286 -1.34 15.94 -7.77
N PHE A 287 -1.78 17.20 -7.76
CA PHE A 287 -2.08 18.00 -6.56
C PHE A 287 -3.53 18.49 -6.54
N LEU A 288 -4.46 17.76 -7.18
CA LEU A 288 -5.89 18.05 -7.09
C LEU A 288 -6.31 18.10 -5.62
N ASP A 289 -7.14 19.07 -5.24
CA ASP A 289 -7.66 19.23 -3.87
C ASP A 289 -6.55 19.40 -2.79
N CYS A 290 -5.35 19.84 -3.15
CA CYS A 290 -4.35 20.36 -2.22
C CYS A 290 -4.76 21.75 -1.70
N SER A 291 -5.88 21.80 -0.96
CA SER A 291 -6.62 23.02 -0.61
C SER A 291 -5.90 23.99 0.34
N ASN A 292 -4.69 23.68 0.80
CA ASN A 292 -3.84 24.60 1.56
C ASN A 292 -2.51 24.89 0.86
N LEU A 293 -2.29 24.40 -0.36
CA LEU A 293 -1.07 24.62 -1.11
C LEU A 293 -1.03 26.07 -1.57
N VAL A 294 -0.10 26.83 -0.99
CA VAL A 294 0.12 28.26 -1.30
C VAL A 294 1.42 28.42 -2.08
N THR A 295 2.52 27.84 -1.58
CA THR A 295 3.85 28.03 -2.16
C THR A 295 4.15 26.93 -3.18
N LEU A 296 4.05 27.25 -4.46
CA LEU A 296 4.41 26.35 -5.55
C LEU A 296 5.72 26.80 -6.23
N LYS A 297 6.76 25.96 -6.16
CA LYS A 297 8.03 26.18 -6.89
C LYS A 297 8.16 25.17 -8.01
N LEU A 298 7.84 25.60 -9.24
CA LEU A 298 8.06 24.82 -10.45
C LEU A 298 9.54 24.83 -10.83
N ASN A 299 10.03 23.74 -11.43
CA ASN A 299 11.41 23.67 -11.90
C ASN A 299 11.56 24.23 -13.32
N GLU A 300 12.75 24.76 -13.65
CA GLU A 300 13.03 25.40 -14.94
C GLU A 300 13.05 24.45 -16.15
N ASN A 301 12.99 23.14 -15.95
CA ASN A 301 12.96 22.12 -17.01
C ASN A 301 11.55 21.54 -17.25
N LEU A 302 10.52 22.03 -16.55
CA LEU A 302 9.16 21.53 -16.65
C LEU A 302 8.52 21.92 -17.99
N ILE A 303 8.08 20.92 -18.76
CA ILE A 303 7.54 21.09 -20.11
C ILE A 303 6.01 21.04 -20.14
N PHE A 304 5.40 20.23 -19.26
CA PHE A 304 3.98 19.91 -19.28
C PHE A 304 3.38 19.92 -17.86
N ILE A 305 2.20 20.54 -17.73
CA ILE A 305 1.31 20.44 -16.57
C ILE A 305 -0.01 19.84 -17.07
N GLY A 306 -0.44 18.72 -16.49
CA GLY A 306 -1.59 17.94 -16.95
C GLY A 306 -2.95 18.42 -16.45
N LEU A 307 -3.98 17.68 -16.87
CA LEU A 307 -5.38 17.87 -16.51
C LEU A 307 -5.56 18.02 -14.99
N GLY A 308 -6.19 19.10 -14.52
CA GLY A 308 -6.56 19.28 -13.11
C GLY A 308 -5.39 19.28 -12.12
N CYS A 309 -4.14 19.41 -12.59
CA CYS A 309 -2.94 19.13 -11.79
C CYS A 309 -2.87 19.90 -10.46
N PHE A 310 -3.37 21.14 -10.42
CA PHE A 310 -3.42 22.01 -9.24
C PHE A 310 -4.85 22.54 -9.00
N GLU A 311 -5.87 21.82 -9.47
CA GLU A 311 -7.26 22.21 -9.22
C GLU A 311 -7.54 22.28 -7.71
N ASN A 312 -8.31 23.29 -7.30
CA ASN A 312 -8.69 23.56 -5.90
C ASN A 312 -7.51 23.91 -4.96
N CYS A 313 -6.36 24.37 -5.50
CA CYS A 313 -5.24 24.86 -4.69
C CYS A 313 -5.41 26.32 -4.23
N LYS A 314 -4.63 26.76 -3.23
CA LYS A 314 -4.60 28.14 -2.70
C LYS A 314 -3.38 28.94 -3.18
N ILE A 315 -2.86 28.60 -4.35
CA ILE A 315 -1.71 29.29 -4.95
C ILE A 315 -2.12 30.75 -5.18
N ASP A 316 -1.36 31.70 -4.65
CA ASP A 316 -1.64 33.14 -4.77
C ASP A 316 -0.89 33.79 -5.94
N GLN A 317 0.32 33.30 -6.21
CA GLN A 317 1.19 33.74 -7.31
C GLN A 317 1.73 32.53 -8.07
N LEU A 318 1.62 32.59 -9.39
CA LEU A 318 2.09 31.53 -10.27
C LEU A 318 3.11 32.09 -11.26
N ILE A 319 4.37 31.67 -11.09
CA ILE A 319 5.44 31.93 -12.04
C ILE A 319 5.68 30.62 -12.80
N LEU A 320 5.27 30.59 -14.07
CA LEU A 320 5.50 29.43 -14.94
C LEU A 320 6.96 29.42 -15.39
N PRO A 321 7.64 28.27 -15.50
CA PRO A 321 9.04 28.23 -15.96
C PRO A 321 9.16 28.52 -17.45
N ILE A 322 10.34 29.00 -17.90
CA ILE A 322 10.56 29.41 -19.30
C ILE A 322 10.44 28.23 -20.27
N SER A 323 10.69 27.00 -19.80
CA SER A 323 10.62 25.79 -20.63
C SER A 323 9.20 25.26 -20.84
N LEU A 324 8.20 25.75 -20.11
CA LEU A 324 6.84 25.25 -20.13
C LEU A 324 6.19 25.48 -21.50
N LYS A 325 5.57 24.44 -22.05
CA LYS A 325 4.92 24.47 -23.37
C LYS A 325 3.41 24.32 -23.29
N ILE A 326 2.94 23.39 -22.45
CA ILE A 326 1.53 22.96 -22.43
C ILE A 326 1.03 23.00 -20.98
N ILE A 327 -0.15 23.58 -20.82
CA ILE A 327 -0.93 23.55 -19.58
C ILE A 327 -2.26 22.88 -19.93
N GLY A 328 -2.57 21.75 -19.30
CA GLY A 328 -3.75 20.95 -19.59
C GLY A 328 -5.04 21.60 -19.08
N ASP A 329 -6.16 20.96 -19.43
CA ASP A 329 -7.49 21.44 -19.02
C ASP A 329 -7.60 21.49 -17.51
N TYR A 330 -8.33 22.48 -16.98
CA TYR A 330 -8.59 22.65 -15.55
C TYR A 330 -7.35 22.69 -14.64
N ALA A 331 -6.13 22.85 -15.18
CA ALA A 331 -4.89 22.67 -14.42
C ALA A 331 -4.79 23.55 -13.17
N PHE A 332 -5.39 24.74 -13.17
CA PHE A 332 -5.49 25.64 -12.01
C PHE A 332 -6.95 26.04 -11.74
N HIS A 333 -7.90 25.16 -12.08
CA HIS A 333 -9.32 25.39 -11.86
C HIS A 333 -9.61 25.66 -10.38
N ASN A 334 -10.48 26.65 -10.11
CA ASN A 334 -10.93 26.99 -8.77
C ASN A 334 -9.80 27.33 -7.78
N CYS A 335 -8.64 27.78 -8.29
CA CYS A 335 -7.60 28.42 -7.48
C CYS A 335 -8.04 29.83 -7.08
N LYS A 336 -8.92 29.92 -6.07
CA LYS A 336 -9.63 31.17 -5.71
C LYS A 336 -8.71 32.29 -5.23
N GLU A 337 -7.56 31.95 -4.68
CA GLU A 337 -6.57 32.91 -4.16
C GLU A 337 -5.58 33.38 -5.22
N LEU A 338 -5.57 32.79 -6.42
CA LEU A 338 -4.61 33.10 -7.47
C LEU A 338 -4.85 34.52 -8.00
N ARG A 339 -3.92 35.43 -7.71
CA ARG A 339 -3.98 36.85 -8.12
C ARG A 339 -3.14 37.16 -9.36
N PHE A 340 -1.98 36.52 -9.47
CA PHE A 340 -0.99 36.84 -10.50
C PHE A 340 -0.49 35.59 -11.21
N VAL A 341 -0.55 35.62 -12.54
CA VAL A 341 0.07 34.60 -13.39
C VAL A 341 1.09 35.25 -14.31
N GLN A 342 2.35 34.86 -14.15
CA GLN A 342 3.45 35.25 -15.02
C GLN A 342 3.76 34.09 -15.97
N MET A 343 3.45 34.27 -17.27
CA MET A 343 3.82 33.33 -18.32
C MET A 343 5.01 33.85 -19.12
N TYR A 344 5.85 32.94 -19.59
CA TYR A 344 6.92 33.24 -20.52
C TYR A 344 6.58 32.81 -21.95
N ASN A 345 7.38 33.29 -22.89
CA ASN A 345 7.15 33.23 -24.34
C ASN A 345 7.17 31.82 -24.98
N LYS A 346 7.24 30.71 -24.23
CA LYS A 346 7.25 29.35 -24.79
C LYS A 346 5.98 28.54 -24.57
N VAL A 347 5.03 29.03 -23.77
CA VAL A 347 3.72 28.38 -23.63
C VAL A 347 3.00 28.50 -24.98
N THR A 348 2.67 27.35 -25.58
CA THR A 348 2.01 27.23 -26.88
C THR A 348 0.54 26.83 -26.78
N GLU A 349 0.16 26.16 -25.68
CA GLU A 349 -1.17 25.59 -25.47
C GLU A 349 -1.63 25.78 -24.02
N ILE A 350 -2.87 26.24 -23.87
CA ILE A 350 -3.57 26.36 -22.59
C ILE A 350 -4.92 25.66 -22.74
N GLY A 351 -5.13 24.63 -21.93
CA GLY A 351 -6.31 23.80 -21.93
C GLY A 351 -7.59 24.51 -21.49
N GLU A 352 -8.71 23.87 -21.79
CA GLU A 352 -10.06 24.29 -21.40
C GLU A 352 -10.18 24.50 -19.88
N GLY A 353 -10.79 25.62 -19.49
CA GLY A 353 -11.06 25.89 -18.08
C GLY A 353 -9.83 26.02 -17.17
N CYS A 354 -8.61 26.13 -17.73
CA CYS A 354 -7.35 26.14 -16.97
C CYS A 354 -7.36 27.09 -15.76
N PHE A 355 -7.95 28.27 -15.88
CA PHE A 355 -8.09 29.27 -14.79
C PHE A 355 -9.56 29.60 -14.48
N LYS A 356 -10.48 28.69 -14.82
CA LYS A 356 -11.91 28.88 -14.53
C LYS A 356 -12.12 28.93 -13.02
N ASP A 357 -12.99 29.81 -12.55
CA ASP A 357 -13.30 30.03 -11.13
C ASP A 357 -12.13 30.53 -10.26
N CYS A 358 -11.07 31.07 -10.87
CA CYS A 358 -10.02 31.86 -10.18
C CYS A 358 -10.54 33.27 -9.82
N ALA A 359 -11.37 33.36 -8.77
CA ALA A 359 -12.10 34.57 -8.40
C ALA A 359 -11.21 35.80 -8.12
N SER A 360 -10.01 35.61 -7.55
CA SER A 360 -9.09 36.70 -7.19
C SER A 360 -8.10 37.08 -8.30
N LEU A 361 -8.20 36.49 -9.49
CA LEU A 361 -7.21 36.72 -10.55
C LEU A 361 -7.26 38.17 -10.99
N GLU A 362 -6.16 38.91 -10.86
CA GLU A 362 -6.09 40.34 -11.21
C GLU A 362 -5.37 40.54 -12.55
N LYS A 363 -4.29 39.78 -12.77
CA LYS A 363 -3.42 39.95 -13.93
C LYS A 363 -2.89 38.62 -14.48
N ILE A 364 -2.91 38.50 -15.81
CA ILE A 364 -2.24 37.42 -16.54
C ILE A 364 -1.29 38.01 -17.59
N SER A 365 -0.01 37.71 -17.49
CA SER A 365 0.98 38.05 -18.52
C SER A 365 1.02 36.93 -19.56
N LEU A 366 0.59 37.16 -20.79
CA LEU A 366 0.47 36.13 -21.82
C LEU A 366 1.76 35.91 -22.63
N SER A 367 1.98 34.65 -23.04
CA SER A 367 3.05 34.25 -23.96
C SER A 367 2.89 34.87 -25.35
N ASN A 368 4.01 35.27 -25.98
CA ASN A 368 4.03 35.70 -27.39
C ASN A 368 3.93 34.53 -28.39
N SER A 369 4.14 33.28 -27.94
CA SER A 369 4.11 32.09 -28.81
C SER A 369 2.83 31.26 -28.66
N LEU A 370 1.81 31.81 -27.98
CA LEU A 370 0.54 31.15 -27.75
C LEU A 370 -0.17 30.95 -29.09
N LYS A 371 -0.39 29.70 -29.48
CA LYS A 371 -1.03 29.36 -30.77
C LYS A 371 -2.53 29.15 -30.61
N GLU A 372 -2.93 28.54 -29.52
CA GLU A 372 -4.30 28.20 -29.23
C GLU A 372 -4.64 28.53 -27.78
N ILE A 373 -5.80 29.16 -27.62
CA ILE A 373 -6.52 29.35 -26.37
C ILE A 373 -7.86 28.66 -26.63
N SER A 374 -8.13 27.56 -25.93
CA SER A 374 -9.38 26.83 -26.14
C SER A 374 -10.57 27.78 -25.96
N GLU A 375 -11.62 27.63 -26.79
CA GLU A 375 -12.72 28.61 -26.87
C GLU A 375 -13.51 28.81 -25.57
N PHE A 376 -13.32 27.89 -24.61
CA PHE A 376 -13.94 27.83 -23.29
C PHE A 376 -12.97 28.06 -22.12
N SER A 377 -11.66 28.17 -22.36
CA SER A 377 -10.82 28.91 -21.41
C SER A 377 -11.40 30.31 -21.34
N ASP A 378 -11.68 30.80 -20.14
CA ASP A 378 -12.61 31.90 -19.89
C ASP A 378 -12.19 33.18 -20.66
N LYS A 379 -12.59 33.29 -21.94
CA LYS A 379 -12.13 34.33 -22.88
C LYS A 379 -12.42 35.71 -22.29
N ASN A 380 -13.47 35.82 -21.48
CA ASN A 380 -13.83 37.01 -20.72
C ASN A 380 -12.85 37.33 -19.58
N CYS A 381 -12.30 36.33 -18.89
CA CYS A 381 -11.27 36.52 -17.88
C CYS A 381 -9.95 36.98 -18.51
N PHE A 382 -9.51 36.33 -19.59
CA PHE A 382 -8.29 36.71 -20.32
C PHE A 382 -8.42 38.08 -21.01
N ALA A 383 -9.53 38.37 -21.68
CA ALA A 383 -9.74 39.64 -22.39
C ALA A 383 -9.83 40.86 -21.45
N ARG A 384 -10.25 40.68 -20.19
CA ARG A 384 -10.34 41.78 -19.21
C ARG A 384 -9.05 42.03 -18.42
N LYS A 385 -8.15 41.04 -18.35
CA LYS A 385 -7.04 41.01 -17.36
C LYS A 385 -5.66 40.71 -17.96
N SER A 386 -5.58 40.58 -19.28
CA SER A 386 -4.31 40.41 -19.97
C SER A 386 -3.75 41.74 -20.47
N ASP A 387 -2.42 41.84 -20.53
CA ASP A 387 -1.70 42.99 -21.08
C ASP A 387 -1.80 43.06 -22.63
N LYS A 388 -2.64 42.22 -23.27
CA LYS A 388 -2.84 42.17 -24.73
C LYS A 388 -4.33 42.17 -25.09
N SER A 389 -4.72 43.00 -26.04
CA SER A 389 -6.03 42.93 -26.67
C SER A 389 -6.10 41.73 -27.63
N PHE A 390 -7.15 40.90 -27.51
CA PHE A 390 -7.50 39.89 -28.50
C PHE A 390 -8.35 40.48 -29.63
#